data_AF-A0A1W9P740-F1
#
_entry.id   AF-A0A1W9P740-F1
#
_cell.length_a   1.000
_cell.length_b   1.000
_cell.length_c   1.000
_cell.angle_alpha   90.00
_cell.angle_beta   90.00
_cell.angle_gamma   90.00
#
_symmetry.space_group_name_H-M   'P 1'
#
loop_
_entity.id
_entity.type
_entity.pdbx_description
1 polymer ?
#
loop_
_entity_poly.entity_id
_entity_poly.type
_entity_poly.pdbx_seq_one_letter_code
_entity_poly.pdbx_strand_id
1 'polypeptide(L)'
;MSKSPFVSVIMPVYNCAQYLREAIESILNQTFQDFEFIIINDGSTDNTPEILREYAKKDSRIRVINQPNSGIVTALNRGLKEAKGEWIFRM
;
A
#
# COMPACT_ATOMS: atom_id res chain seq x y z
N MET A 1 1.75 23.74 -5.66
CA MET A 1 2.57 22.52 -5.84
C MET A 1 2.25 21.60 -4.67
N SER A 2 1.80 20.36 -4.88
CA SER A 2 1.54 19.45 -3.75
C SER A 2 2.89 19.06 -3.14
N LYS A 3 3.05 19.28 -1.84
CA LYS A 3 4.22 18.82 -1.09
C LYS A 3 4.35 17.29 -1.25
N SER A 4 5.53 16.80 -1.63
CA SER A 4 5.81 15.36 -1.61
C SER A 4 5.77 14.84 -0.16
N PRO A 5 5.27 13.62 0.10
CA PRO A 5 5.29 13.04 1.44
C PRO A 5 6.75 12.86 1.90
N PHE A 6 7.00 12.82 3.21
CA PHE A 6 8.35 12.54 3.70
C PHE A 6 8.71 11.05 3.55
N VAL A 7 7.75 10.17 3.81
CA VAL A 7 7.91 8.70 3.71
C VAL A 7 6.95 8.09 2.70
N SER A 8 7.42 7.12 1.93
CA SER A 8 6.57 6.16 1.21
C SER A 8 6.65 4.79 1.89
N VAL A 9 5.52 4.30 2.40
CA VAL A 9 5.41 2.91 2.86
C VAL A 9 4.89 2.07 1.69
N ILE A 10 5.57 0.97 1.37
CA ILE A 10 5.20 0.06 0.29
C ILE A 10 4.79 -1.28 0.88
N MET A 11 3.59 -1.76 0.55
CA MET A 11 3.08 -3.07 0.97
C MET A 11 2.58 -3.87 -0.24
N PRO A 12 3.28 -4.93 -0.67
CA PRO A 12 2.78 -5.86 -1.66
C PRO A 12 1.74 -6.80 -1.01
N VAL A 13 0.63 -7.05 -1.69
CA VAL A 13 -0.45 -7.91 -1.18
C VAL A 13 -0.90 -8.91 -2.24
N TYR A 14 -1.06 -10.17 -1.82
CA TYR A 14 -1.63 -11.24 -2.61
C TYR A 14 -2.36 -12.22 -1.69
N ASN A 15 -3.68 -12.36 -1.85
CA ASN A 15 -4.52 -13.31 -1.13
C ASN A 15 -4.32 -13.30 0.40
N CYS A 16 -4.39 -12.12 1.03
CA CYS A 16 -4.12 -11.94 2.46
C CYS A 16 -5.29 -11.34 3.24
N ALA A 17 -6.53 -11.52 2.77
CA ALA A 17 -7.72 -10.88 3.32
C ALA A 17 -7.87 -11.05 4.85
N GLN A 18 -7.42 -12.19 5.40
CA GLN A 18 -7.47 -12.49 6.83
C GLN A 18 -6.68 -11.48 7.70
N TYR A 19 -5.52 -11.02 7.24
CA TYR A 19 -4.60 -10.18 8.02
C TYR A 19 -4.55 -8.74 7.52
N LEU A 20 -5.11 -8.48 6.34
CA LEU A 20 -4.95 -7.21 5.63
C LEU A 20 -5.45 -6.00 6.42
N ARG A 21 -6.56 -6.13 7.16
CA ARG A 21 -7.10 -5.02 7.95
C ARG A 21 -6.14 -4.61 9.07
N GLU A 22 -5.67 -5.58 9.84
CA GLU A 22 -4.71 -5.35 10.92
C GLU A 22 -3.41 -4.74 10.40
N ALA A 23 -2.89 -5.27 9.28
CA ALA A 23 -1.69 -4.72 8.64
C ALA A 23 -1.89 -3.26 8.22
N ILE A 24 -3.00 -2.92 7.55
CA ILE A 24 -3.29 -1.53 7.16
C ILE A 24 -3.39 -0.62 8.37
N GLU A 25 -4.18 -1.00 9.38
CA GLU A 25 -4.37 -0.22 10.61
C GLU A 25 -3.05 0.02 11.35
N SER A 26 -2.14 -0.95 11.36
CA SER A 26 -0.83 -0.78 12.01
C SER A 26 0.00 0.34 11.38
N ILE A 27 -0.11 0.55 10.06
CA ILE A 27 0.55 1.64 9.34
C ILE A 27 -0.21 2.96 9.52
N LEU A 28 -1.55 2.94 9.43
CA LEU A 28 -2.35 4.16 9.57
C LEU A 28 -2.27 4.80 10.96
N ASN A 29 -2.08 3.98 12.00
CA ASN A 29 -1.99 4.40 13.40
C ASN A 29 -0.56 4.73 13.88
N GLN A 30 0.42 4.85 12.97
CA GLN A 30 1.77 5.28 13.33
C GLN A 30 1.78 6.69 13.94
N THR A 31 2.72 6.99 14.84
CA THR A 31 2.84 8.34 15.42
C THR A 31 3.30 9.39 14.40
N PHE A 32 4.04 8.98 13.39
CA PHE A 32 4.47 9.82 12.28
C PHE A 32 3.43 9.82 11.15
N GLN A 33 3.02 11.01 10.69
CA GLN A 33 1.83 11.17 9.84
C GLN A 33 2.13 11.69 8.41
N ASP A 34 3.34 12.19 8.14
CA ASP A 34 3.73 12.73 6.82
C ASP A 34 4.21 11.60 5.88
N PHE A 35 3.29 10.71 5.52
CA PHE A 35 3.57 9.58 4.63
C PHE A 35 2.47 9.34 3.59
N GLU A 36 2.86 8.69 2.50
CA GLU A 36 1.94 7.99 1.62
C GLU A 36 2.06 6.48 1.82
N PHE A 37 0.96 5.75 1.59
CA PHE A 37 0.90 4.32 1.75
C PHE A 37 0.52 3.64 0.43
N ILE A 38 1.50 3.07 -0.24
CA ILE A 38 1.36 2.44 -1.55
C ILE A 38 1.14 0.95 -1.34
N ILE A 39 -0.04 0.48 -1.72
CA ILE A 39 -0.40 -0.93 -1.61
C ILE A 39 -0.50 -1.53 -3.00
N ILE A 40 0.32 -2.53 -3.30
CA ILE A 40 0.36 -3.19 -4.60
C ILE A 40 -0.41 -4.51 -4.52
N ASN A 41 -1.63 -4.53 -5.06
CA ASN A 41 -2.41 -5.75 -5.19
C ASN A 41 -1.93 -6.57 -6.39
N ASP A 42 -1.22 -7.66 -6.11
CA ASP A 42 -0.61 -8.55 -7.10
C ASP A 42 -1.59 -9.64 -7.58
N GLY A 43 -2.77 -9.20 -8.03
CA GLY A 43 -3.76 -10.06 -8.66
C GLY A 43 -4.51 -10.97 -7.69
N SER A 44 -4.83 -10.48 -6.48
CA SER A 44 -5.59 -11.26 -5.50
C SER A 44 -6.96 -11.68 -6.02
N THR A 45 -7.39 -12.88 -5.66
CA THR A 45 -8.66 -13.51 -6.03
C THR A 45 -9.57 -13.80 -4.84
N ASP A 46 -9.09 -13.52 -3.62
CA ASP A 46 -9.89 -13.54 -2.40
C ASP A 46 -10.54 -12.16 -2.15
N ASN A 47 -10.99 -11.90 -0.91
CA ASN A 47 -11.64 -10.64 -0.51
C ASN A 47 -10.65 -9.46 -0.30
N THR A 48 -9.37 -9.62 -0.67
CA THR A 48 -8.34 -8.57 -0.55
C THR A 48 -8.75 -7.30 -1.33
N PRO A 49 -9.18 -7.35 -2.61
CA PRO A 49 -9.53 -6.15 -3.37
C PRO A 49 -10.66 -5.33 -2.75
N GLU A 50 -11.66 -6.00 -2.16
CA GLU A 50 -12.78 -5.37 -1.46
C GLU A 50 -12.30 -4.57 -0.25
N ILE A 51 -11.45 -5.17 0.58
CA ILE A 51 -10.86 -4.52 1.76
C ILE A 51 -10.01 -3.32 1.32
N LEU A 52 -9.18 -3.47 0.30
CA LEU A 52 -8.36 -2.37 -0.22
C LEU A 52 -9.21 -1.20 -0.72
N ARG A 53 -10.31 -1.47 -1.44
CA ARG A 53 -11.24 -0.43 -1.90
C ARG A 53 -11.93 0.28 -0.74
N GLU A 54 -12.26 -0.42 0.33
CA GLU A 54 -12.82 0.18 1.54
C GLU A 54 -11.84 1.17 2.18
N TYR A 55 -10.59 0.76 2.36
CA TYR A 55 -9.56 1.58 3.01
C TYR A 55 -9.12 2.77 2.16
N ALA A 56 -8.96 2.60 0.85
CA ALA A 56 -8.62 3.69 -0.06
C ALA A 56 -9.70 4.79 -0.11
N LYS A 57 -10.96 4.47 0.22
CA LYS A 57 -12.03 5.46 0.37
C LYS A 57 -12.00 6.19 1.71
N LYS A 58 -11.46 5.54 2.76
CA LYS A 58 -11.44 6.05 4.13
C LYS A 58 -10.23 6.95 4.41
N ASP A 59 -9.08 6.67 3.80
CA ASP A 59 -7.85 7.40 4.06
C ASP A 59 -7.16 7.83 2.76
N SER A 60 -7.00 9.14 2.57
CA SER A 60 -6.42 9.74 1.36
C SER A 60 -4.92 9.43 1.17
N ARG A 61 -4.22 8.93 2.21
CA ARG A 61 -2.82 8.53 2.11
C ARG A 61 -2.65 7.20 1.38
N ILE A 62 -3.71 6.40 1.29
CA ILE A 62 -3.67 5.07 0.67
C ILE A 62 -3.79 5.18 -0.85
N ARG A 63 -2.79 4.64 -1.55
CA ARG A 63 -2.77 4.47 -3.00
C ARG A 63 -2.73 2.98 -3.33
N VAL A 64 -3.84 2.44 -3.80
CA VAL A 64 -3.94 1.04 -4.23
C VAL A 64 -3.62 0.95 -5.72
N ILE A 65 -2.70 0.05 -6.06
CA ILE A 65 -2.29 -0.20 -7.43
C ILE A 65 -2.49 -1.68 -7.73
N ASN A 66 -3.32 -1.99 -8.73
CA ASN A 66 -3.59 -3.36 -9.13
C ASN A 66 -2.66 -3.79 -10.27
N GLN A 67 -2.25 -5.06 -10.24
CA GLN A 67 -1.50 -5.70 -11.32
C GLN A 67 -1.88 -7.18 -11.45
N PRO A 68 -1.64 -7.81 -12.62
CA PRO A 68 -1.65 -9.26 -12.72
C PRO A 68 -0.57 -9.87 -11.81
N ASN A 69 -0.87 -11.03 -11.22
CA ASN A 69 0.08 -11.71 -10.33
C ASN A 69 1.42 -11.93 -11.04
N SER A 70 2.47 -11.31 -10.49
CA SER A 70 3.83 -11.30 -11.05
C SER A 70 4.90 -11.50 -9.97
N GLY A 71 4.47 -11.85 -8.76
CA GLY A 71 5.33 -12.11 -7.60
C GLY A 71 5.73 -10.84 -6.84
N ILE A 72 6.13 -11.06 -5.58
CA ILE A 72 6.44 -10.00 -4.61
C ILE A 72 7.52 -9.02 -5.09
N VAL A 73 8.57 -9.50 -5.76
CA VAL A 73 9.66 -8.65 -6.24
C VAL A 73 9.15 -7.67 -7.30
N THR A 74 8.33 -8.15 -8.24
CA THR A 74 7.71 -7.30 -9.27
C THR A 74 6.79 -6.27 -8.64
N ALA A 75 5.97 -6.69 -7.68
CA ALA A 75 5.08 -5.79 -6.93
C ALA A 75 5.87 -4.70 -6.20
N LEU A 76 6.93 -5.06 -5.46
CA LEU A 76 7.80 -4.10 -4.76
C LEU A 76 8.49 -3.14 -5.72
N ASN A 77 9.04 -3.64 -6.83
CA ASN A 77 9.65 -2.79 -7.86
C ASN A 77 8.66 -1.80 -8.46
N ARG A 78 7.38 -2.18 -8.61
CA ARG A 78 6.33 -1.24 -8.99
C ARG A 78 6.09 -0.21 -7.91
N GLY A 79 6.00 -0.63 -6.64
CA GLY A 79 5.89 0.28 -5.51
C GLY A 79 7.02 1.31 -5.44
N LEU A 80 8.27 0.88 -5.66
CA LEU A 80 9.44 1.75 -5.67
C LEU A 80 9.37 2.82 -6.77
N LYS A 81 8.84 2.48 -7.94
CA LYS A 81 8.65 3.44 -9.04
C LYS A 81 7.55 4.47 -8.76
N GLU A 82 6.60 4.11 -7.92
CA GLU A 82 5.41 4.92 -7.60
C GLU A 82 5.60 5.78 -6.35
N ALA A 83 6.62 5.47 -5.55
CA ALA A 83 7.02 6.20 -4.36
C ALA A 83 7.50 7.61 -4.69
N LYS A 84 7.02 8.57 -3.92
CA LYS A 84 7.33 10.00 -4.02
C LYS A 84 8.02 10.54 -2.76
N GLY A 85 8.11 9.72 -1.72
CA GLY A 85 8.75 10.04 -0.46
C GLY A 85 10.27 10.06 -0.59
N GLU A 86 10.90 10.86 0.27
CA GLU A 86 12.36 10.88 0.41
C GLU A 86 12.87 9.56 1.01
N TRP A 87 12.10 9.00 1.94
CA TRP A 87 12.40 7.74 2.62
C TRP A 87 11.42 6.66 2.21
N ILE A 88 11.91 5.43 2.08
CA ILE A 88 11.11 4.27 1.69
C ILE A 88 11.18 3.20 2.77
N PHE A 89 10.02 2.71 3.19
CA PHE A 89 9.89 1.56 4.09
C PHE A 89 9.08 0.48 3.41
N ARG A 90 9.48 -0.78 3.62
CA ARG A 90 8.74 -1.95 3.20
C ARG A 90 7.97 -2.51 4.40
N MET A 91 6.69 -2.80 4.17
CA MET A 91 5.87 -3.70 4.99
C MET A 91 5.78 -5.07 4.33
#